data_AF-A0A0D3AGC8-F1
#
_entry.id   AF-A0A0D3AGC8-F1
#
_cell.length_a   1.000
_cell.length_b   1.000
_cell.length_c   1.000
_cell.angle_alpha   90.00
_cell.angle_beta   90.00
_cell.angle_gamma   90.00
#
_symmetry.space_group_name_H-M   'P 1'
#
loop_
_entity.id
_entity.type
_entity.pdbx_description
1 polymer ?
#
loop_
_entity_poly.entity_id
_entity_poly.type
_entity_poly.pdbx_seq_one_letter_code
_entity_poly.pdbx_strand_id
1 'polypeptide(L)' 'METRSEMIKEVDVIGWTPLHYSVWLEKIEITQLFLQQDSSAAYTSDKEGQCPLHLAASTGQIDAYRELVGSCPYVWELVD' A
#
# COMPACT_ATOMS: atom_id res chain seq x y z
N MET A 1 10.02 19.78 -2.56
CA MET A 1 10.41 18.45 -3.02
C MET A 1 9.32 18.00 -3.96
N GLU A 2 9.62 17.92 -5.23
CA GLU A 2 8.67 17.55 -6.28
C GLU A 2 8.46 16.04 -6.14
N THR A 3 7.47 15.62 -5.36
CA THR A 3 7.04 14.22 -5.33
C THR A 3 6.55 13.90 -6.72
N ARG A 4 7.36 13.15 -7.47
CA ARG A 4 6.94 12.62 -8.77
C ARG A 4 5.83 11.62 -8.48
N SER A 5 4.59 12.09 -8.54
CA SER A 5 3.38 11.31 -8.22
C SER A 5 3.33 9.97 -8.96
N GLU A 6 3.99 9.91 -10.12
CA GLU A 6 4.12 8.71 -10.96
C GLU A 6 4.91 7.58 -10.29
N MET A 7 5.89 7.87 -9.41
CA MET A 7 6.74 6.83 -8.78
C MET A 7 6.01 6.02 -7.70
N ILE A 8 4.86 6.47 -7.20
CA ILE A 8 4.13 5.81 -6.10
C ILE A 8 3.60 4.43 -6.52
N LYS A 9 3.40 4.23 -7.83
CA LYS A 9 2.92 2.98 -8.41
C LYS A 9 4.00 2.19 -9.14
N GLU A 10 5.21 2.73 -9.24
CA GLU A 10 6.34 1.97 -9.78
C GLU A 10 6.63 0.81 -8.83
N VAL A 11 6.85 -0.37 -9.44
CA VAL A 11 7.18 -1.59 -8.72
C VAL A 11 8.65 -1.92 -8.92
N ASP A 12 9.27 -2.44 -7.88
CA ASP A 12 10.63 -2.96 -7.97
C ASP A 12 10.68 -4.39 -8.54
N VAL A 13 11.84 -5.04 -8.40
CA VAL A 13 12.08 -6.39 -8.92
C VAL A 13 11.22 -7.48 -8.26
N ILE A 14 10.61 -7.23 -7.10
CA ILE A 14 9.70 -8.17 -6.42
C ILE A 14 8.23 -7.78 -6.57
N GLY A 15 7.93 -6.66 -7.24
CA GLY A 15 6.56 -6.16 -7.41
C GLY A 15 6.13 -5.18 -6.32
N TRP A 16 7.06 -4.74 -5.46
CA TRP A 16 6.72 -3.84 -4.36
C TRP A 16 6.72 -2.38 -4.81
N THR A 17 5.66 -1.68 -4.44
CA THR A 17 5.56 -0.22 -4.53
C THR A 17 6.11 0.46 -3.27
N PRO A 18 6.40 1.77 -3.30
CA PRO A 18 6.67 2.54 -2.08
C PRO A 18 5.63 2.35 -0.97
N LEU A 19 4.37 2.09 -1.32
CA LEU A 19 3.30 1.82 -0.35
C LEU A 19 3.45 0.45 0.34
N HIS A 20 3.96 -0.58 -0.34
CA HIS A 20 4.30 -1.86 0.33
C HIS A 20 5.36 -1.63 1.40
N TYR A 21 6.40 -0.85 1.07
CA TYR A 21 7.48 -0.53 2.01
C TYR A 21 7.00 0.32 3.18
N SER A 22 6.12 1.31 2.97
CA SER A 22 5.62 2.14 4.07
C SER A 22 4.79 1.33 5.06
N VAL A 23 4.01 0.37 4.58
CA VAL A 23 3.31 -0.59 5.44
C VAL A 23 4.32 -1.53 6.11
N TRP A 24 5.20 -2.20 5.37
CA TRP A 24 6.17 -3.13 5.96
C TRP A 24 7.06 -2.50 7.05
N LEU A 25 7.41 -1.22 6.89
CA LEU A 25 8.25 -0.46 7.84
C LEU A 25 7.45 0.27 8.94
N GLU A 26 6.14 0.04 9.03
CA GLU A 26 5.23 0.64 10.03
C GLU A 26 5.26 2.18 10.02
N LYS A 27 5.33 2.78 8.81
CA LYS A 27 5.36 4.24 8.61
C LYS A 27 3.98 4.75 8.22
N ILE A 28 3.12 4.93 9.21
CA ILE A 28 1.72 5.32 8.99
C ILE A 28 1.59 6.69 8.30
N GLU A 29 2.42 7.67 8.67
CA GLU A 29 2.37 9.02 8.07
C GLU A 29 2.76 8.99 6.58
N ILE A 30 3.72 8.14 6.23
CA ILE A 30 4.14 7.94 4.84
C ILE A 30 3.06 7.17 4.06
N THR A 31 2.44 6.17 4.70
CA THR A 31 1.32 5.40 4.13
C THR A 31 0.15 6.34 3.79
N GLN A 32 -0.23 7.22 4.71
CA GLN A 32 -1.25 8.24 4.50
C GLN A 32 -0.86 9.20 3.37
N LEU A 33 0.39 9.68 3.36
CA LEU A 33 0.87 10.57 2.30
C LEU A 33 0.75 9.92 0.92
N PHE A 34 1.17 8.67 0.76
CA PHE A 34 1.08 7.95 -0.50
C PHE A 34 -0.36 7.69 -0.94
N LEU A 35 -1.26 7.32 -0.01
CA LEU A 35 -2.68 7.14 -0.31
C LEU A 35 -3.39 8.44 -0.70
N GLN A 36 -3.01 9.57 -0.10
CA GLN A 36 -3.51 10.88 -0.49
C GLN A 36 -3.06 11.31 -1.88
N GLN A 37 -1.85 10.89 -2.29
CA GLN A 37 -1.32 11.20 -3.61
C GLN A 37 -1.91 10.29 -4.70
N ASP A 38 -1.94 8.98 -4.46
CA ASP A 38 -2.57 8.02 -5.36
C ASP A 38 -3.04 6.77 -4.60
N SER A 39 -4.31 6.79 -4.19
CA SER A 39 -4.97 5.67 -3.52
C SER A 39 -5.00 4.38 -4.36
N SER A 40 -4.88 4.48 -5.69
CA SER A 40 -4.89 3.28 -6.55
C SER A 40 -3.65 2.39 -6.35
N ALA A 41 -2.59 2.90 -5.72
CA ALA A 41 -1.42 2.12 -5.33
C ALA A 41 -1.74 1.03 -4.29
N ALA A 42 -2.85 1.16 -3.54
CA ALA A 42 -3.30 0.15 -2.59
C ALA A 42 -3.74 -1.17 -3.25
N TYR A 43 -4.08 -1.12 -4.55
CA TYR A 43 -4.52 -2.28 -5.34
C TYR A 43 -3.38 -2.95 -6.10
N THR A 44 -2.15 -2.42 -6.03
CA THR A 44 -1.01 -3.09 -6.67
C THR A 44 -0.64 -4.32 -5.85
N SER A 45 -0.64 -5.48 -6.48
CA SER A 45 -0.13 -6.71 -5.90
C SER A 45 1.32 -6.95 -6.33
N ASP A 46 2.10 -7.51 -5.42
CA ASP A 46 3.43 -8.02 -5.73
C ASP A 46 3.39 -9.33 -6.54
N LYS A 47 4.55 -9.93 -6.79
CA LYS A 47 4.67 -11.17 -7.57
C LYS A 47 4.03 -12.39 -6.90
N GLU A 48 3.82 -12.34 -5.59
CA GLU A 48 3.14 -13.37 -4.82
C GLU A 48 1.64 -13.07 -4.67
N GLY A 49 1.13 -12.03 -5.35
CA GLY A 49 -0.26 -11.59 -5.27
C GLY A 49 -0.55 -10.71 -4.05
N GLN A 50 0.45 -10.41 -3.22
CA GLN A 50 0.26 -9.65 -1.99
C GLN A 50 0.22 -8.16 -2.27
N CYS A 51 -0.91 -7.53 -2.00
CA CYS A 51 -1.03 -6.07 -1.94
C CYS A 51 -0.67 -5.52 -0.53
N PRO A 52 -0.54 -4.19 -0.35
CA PRO A 52 -0.22 -3.59 0.95
C PRO A 52 -1.18 -3.99 2.08
N LEU A 53 -2.45 -4.29 1.77
CA LEU A 53 -3.41 -4.77 2.76
C LEU A 53 -3.04 -6.16 3.32
N HIS A 54 -2.52 -7.06 2.49
CA HIS A 54 -2.03 -8.36 2.93
C HIS A 54 -0.85 -8.22 3.90
N LEU A 55 0.05 -7.27 3.63
CA LEU A 55 1.16 -6.96 4.53
C LEU A 55 0.63 -6.44 5.88
N ALA A 56 -0.29 -5.48 5.87
CA ALA A 56 -0.87 -4.93 7.10
C ALA A 56 -1.58 -6.03 7.93
N ALA A 57 -2.34 -6.91 7.26
CA ALA A 57 -3.04 -8.01 7.93
C ALA A 57 -2.09 -9.07 8.50
N SER A 58 -1.09 -9.50 7.72
CA SER A 58 -0.14 -10.54 8.13
C SER A 58 0.82 -10.10 9.23
N THR A 59 1.11 -8.80 9.31
CA THR A 59 2.00 -8.21 10.34
C THR A 59 1.23 -7.64 11.54
N GLY A 60 -0.11 -7.62 11.50
CA GLY A 60 -0.94 -7.11 12.60
C GLY A 60 -0.97 -5.58 12.72
N GLN A 61 -0.65 -4.86 11.66
CA GLN A 61 -0.63 -3.40 11.64
C GLN A 61 -2.04 -2.82 11.46
N ILE A 62 -2.74 -2.64 12.59
CA ILE A 62 -4.15 -2.22 12.61
C ILE A 62 -4.34 -0.82 11.99
N ASP A 63 -3.43 0.12 12.25
CA ASP A 63 -3.58 1.50 11.76
C ASP A 63 -3.43 1.56 10.23
N ALA A 64 -2.41 0.90 9.68
CA ALA A 64 -2.23 0.78 8.23
C ALA A 64 -3.41 0.05 7.58
N TYR A 65 -3.91 -1.03 8.21
CA TYR A 65 -5.09 -1.76 7.72
C TYR A 65 -6.32 -0.85 7.64
N ARG A 66 -6.60 -0.09 8.69
CA ARG A 66 -7.74 0.85 8.73
C ARG A 66 -7.61 1.93 7.68
N GLU A 67 -6.42 2.48 7.51
CA GLU A 67 -6.16 3.52 6.52
C GLU A 67 -6.37 3.00 5.09
N LEU A 68 -5.87 1.79 4.79
CA LEU A 68 -6.01 1.15 3.48
C LEU A 68 -7.47 0.83 3.15
N VAL A 69 -8.21 0.22 4.08
CA VAL A 69 -9.64 -0.08 3.89
C VAL A 69 -10.47 1.20 3.79
N GLY A 70 -10.17 2.20 4.62
CA GLY A 70 -10.87 3.49 4.61
C GLY A 70 -10.64 4.29 3.33
N SER A 71 -9.42 4.28 2.82
CA SER A 71 -9.05 4.99 1.57
C SER A 71 -9.50 4.26 0.31
N CYS A 72 -9.68 2.93 0.38
CA CYS A 72 -9.93 2.07 -0.78
C CYS A 72 -11.00 1.00 -0.46
N PRO A 73 -12.30 1.30 -0.62
CA PRO A 73 -13.39 0.45 -0.14
C PRO A 73 -13.52 -0.97 -0.74
N TYR A 74 -12.68 -1.38 -1.68
CA TYR A 74 -12.72 -2.71 -2.32
C TYR A 74 -11.35 -3.39 -2.36
N VAL A 75 -10.34 -2.87 -1.64
CA VAL A 75 -9.01 -3.49 -1.60
C VAL A 75 -9.06 -4.90 -0.97
N TRP A 76 -10.10 -5.19 -0.20
CA TRP A 76 -10.40 -6.50 0.37
C TRP A 76 -11.05 -7.47 -0.64
N GLU A 77 -11.38 -7.08 -1.87
CA GLU A 77 -11.82 -8.05 -2.88
C GLU A 77 -10.63 -8.76 -3.55
N LEU A 78 -9.40 -8.31 -3.25
CA LEU A 78 -8.15 -8.90 -3.74
C LEU A 78 -7.61 -10.01 -2.82
N VAL A 79 -8.37 -10.50 -1.83
CA VAL A 79 -7.93 -11.59 -0.91
C VAL A 79 -8.18 -13.02 -1.43
N ASP A 80 -8.67 -13.18 -2.66
CA ASP A 80 -8.97 -14.49 -3.27
C ASP A 80 -7.75 -15.14 -3.95
#